data_AF-A0A938N4B9-F1
#
_entry.id   AF-A0A938N4B9-F1
#
_cell.length_a   1.000
_cell.length_b   1.000
_cell.length_c   1.000
_cell.angle_alpha   90.00
_cell.angle_beta   90.00
_cell.angle_gamma   90.00
#
_symmetry.space_group_name_H-M   'P 1'
#
loop_
_entity.id
_entity.type
_entity.pdbx_description
1 polymer ?
#
loop_
_entity_poly.entity_id
_entity_poly.type
_entity_poly.pdbx_seq_one_letter_code
_entity_poly.pdbx_strand_id
1 'polypeptide(L)'
;MPSPKRLPVEFPYPHFMAFAPLDAWARLLLRPLALPGPRYWPRLAFALFTSTIGTLLTLPERAILFPLLALARARSKARIDHRPGVVVILGYARSGTTHLHYLLSCDRQFLTPRWAQCLAPQGFALSWTFLRLFLVPFMSNKRLMDDMAFGPEWPAEDEFAVNNWCAASGIPGRLVLPRLHAHYRRFHFLRGLSGAEHRRWRAHEWAFLKKLTWLARGRRLLLKSPSHTARVGELAELFAPAEAGEGPKFIHISRPPDAVVRSNVSMLTRARVYHLQPGPEPAQIEESITAELAETSGAYGEQARRLPPGSLVEMRYQDLIADPIGELKRTYRELGLRWSDDFEARLVRYLHSVKAYRAAHGGEQRLAGSGPLDPRLAPLVAEYGHDRPVRAKAELPPLPASARARGPRTVLAGAVLTVLAVLLGGAWVALASLVGDRMDTFVWAVGVALGLTGMAVSRVGSARLGMWAAGLTLGVMLGVAAPNTRVVNYGHKPWAHIHVRDELVPTTVNQLTTGMTLFWGLMGCLSAYRIASRRQLHPDKS
;
A
#
# COMPACT_ATOMS: atom_id res chain seq x y z
N MET A 1 9.05 35.41 2.41
CA MET A 1 7.89 34.99 3.23
C MET A 1 8.41 34.59 4.61
N PRO A 2 7.83 35.11 5.71
CA PRO A 2 8.19 34.66 7.05
C PRO A 2 7.93 33.15 7.16
N SER A 3 8.85 32.40 7.76
CA SER A 3 8.67 30.96 7.95
C SER A 3 7.36 30.73 8.71
N PRO A 4 6.48 29.82 8.28
CA PRO A 4 5.26 29.52 9.02
C PRO A 4 5.64 29.20 10.47
N LYS A 5 4.99 29.87 11.44
CA LYS A 5 5.22 29.66 12.88
C LYS A 5 5.20 28.14 13.12
N ARG A 6 6.38 27.58 13.41
CA ARG A 6 6.51 26.14 13.64
C ARG A 6 5.65 25.80 14.86
N LEU A 7 4.66 24.94 14.69
CA LEU A 7 3.83 24.49 15.80
C LEU A 7 4.73 23.94 16.92
N PRO A 8 4.38 24.16 18.19
CA PRO A 8 5.15 23.65 19.33
C PRO A 8 5.20 22.12 19.35
N VAL A 9 4.22 21.48 18.71
CA VAL A 9 4.01 20.03 18.66
C VAL A 9 3.71 19.60 17.23
N GLU A 10 4.28 18.46 16.84
CA GLU A 10 3.96 17.78 15.59
C GLU A 10 2.78 16.83 15.80
N PHE A 11 1.67 17.11 15.11
CA PHE A 11 0.45 16.29 15.23
C PHE A 11 0.67 14.86 14.71
N PRO A 12 -0.07 13.87 15.27
CA PRO A 12 -0.11 12.51 14.74
C PRO A 12 -0.49 12.48 13.26
N TYR A 13 0.14 11.58 12.52
CA TYR A 13 -0.16 11.32 11.11
C TYR A 13 -0.20 9.80 10.87
N PRO A 14 -1.09 9.27 10.02
CA PRO A 14 -1.12 7.85 9.67
C PRO A 14 0.25 7.39 9.16
N HIS A 15 0.95 6.56 9.93
CA HIS A 15 2.33 6.20 9.66
C HIS A 15 2.41 4.93 8.80
N PHE A 16 3.37 4.84 7.87
CA PHE A 16 3.56 3.63 7.07
C PHE A 16 4.14 2.46 7.88
N MET A 17 4.66 2.71 9.08
CA MET A 17 4.99 1.70 10.09
C MET A 17 3.86 1.48 11.12
N ALA A 18 2.64 1.96 10.84
CA ALA A 18 1.49 1.57 11.63
C ALA A 18 1.38 0.04 11.59
N PHE A 19 1.16 -0.57 12.75
CA PHE A 19 1.15 -2.03 12.94
C PHE A 19 2.51 -2.74 12.76
N ALA A 20 3.62 -2.03 12.56
CA ALA A 20 4.95 -2.62 12.74
C ALA A 20 5.06 -3.13 14.19
N PRO A 21 5.69 -4.29 14.44
CA PRO A 21 5.71 -4.83 15.78
C PRO A 21 6.64 -4.01 16.69
N LEU A 22 6.38 -4.03 18.00
CA LEU A 22 7.13 -3.19 18.95
C LEU A 22 8.63 -3.48 18.97
N ASP A 23 9.06 -4.69 18.61
CA ASP A 23 10.48 -5.02 18.48
C ASP A 23 11.16 -4.35 17.28
N ALA A 24 10.42 -4.02 16.20
CA ALA A 24 10.94 -3.19 15.12
C ALA A 24 11.12 -1.74 15.58
N TRP A 25 10.16 -1.20 16.35
CA TRP A 25 10.28 0.14 16.95
C TRP A 25 11.42 0.23 17.97
N ALA A 26 11.58 -0.77 18.82
CA ALA A 26 12.69 -0.83 19.78
C ALA A 26 14.05 -0.76 19.05
N ARG A 27 14.21 -1.48 17.93
CA ARG A 27 15.43 -1.42 17.11
C ARG A 27 15.70 -0.04 16.51
N LEU A 28 14.67 0.75 16.25
CA LEU A 28 14.82 2.14 15.80
C LEU A 28 15.18 3.05 16.99
N LEU A 29 14.40 3.01 18.06
CA LEU A 29 14.43 4.00 19.14
C LEU A 29 15.57 3.79 20.14
N LEU A 30 16.06 2.55 20.29
CA LEU A 30 17.19 2.24 21.18
C LEU A 30 18.55 2.52 20.53
N ARG A 31 18.59 3.02 19.29
CA ARG A 31 19.85 3.41 18.66
C ARG A 31 20.33 4.76 19.20
N PRO A 32 21.64 4.97 19.33
CA PRO A 32 22.19 6.30 19.58
C PRO A 32 21.65 7.30 18.57
N LEU A 33 21.36 8.54 19.01
CA LEU A 33 20.78 9.62 18.18
C LEU A 33 19.35 9.38 17.68
N ALA A 34 18.66 8.29 18.06
CA ALA A 34 17.29 8.02 17.62
C ALA A 34 16.21 8.76 18.42
N LEU A 35 16.47 9.06 19.70
CA LEU A 35 15.46 9.58 20.60
C LEU A 35 14.85 10.90 20.07
N PRO A 36 13.52 10.93 19.88
CA PRO A 36 12.83 12.13 19.41
C PRO A 36 12.74 13.19 20.51
N GLY A 37 12.87 14.45 20.12
CA GLY A 37 12.59 15.57 21.03
C GLY A 37 11.10 15.65 21.41
N PRO A 38 10.73 16.35 22.50
CA PRO A 38 9.36 16.41 23.02
C PRO A 38 8.29 16.79 22.00
N ARG A 39 8.66 17.65 21.04
CA ARG A 39 7.82 18.06 19.91
C ARG A 39 7.24 16.90 19.10
N TYR A 40 7.92 15.77 19.02
CA TYR A 40 7.50 14.60 18.23
C TYR A 40 6.82 13.51 19.06
N TRP A 41 6.69 13.68 20.39
CA TRP A 41 6.12 12.66 21.27
C TRP A 41 4.69 12.27 20.92
N PRO A 42 3.77 13.19 20.54
CA PRO A 42 2.42 12.77 20.15
C PRO A 42 2.39 11.90 18.91
N ARG A 43 3.25 12.19 17.92
CA ARG A 43 3.41 11.36 16.72
C ARG A 43 3.98 9.99 17.06
N LEU A 44 5.01 9.93 17.92
CA LEU A 44 5.57 8.68 18.41
C LEU A 44 4.53 7.87 19.19
N ALA A 45 3.83 8.49 20.14
CA ALA A 45 2.84 7.83 20.98
C ALA A 45 1.71 7.22 20.14
N PHE A 46 1.23 7.94 19.13
CA PHE A 46 0.24 7.41 18.20
C PHE A 46 0.78 6.22 17.38
N ALA A 47 2.01 6.33 16.87
CA ALA A 47 2.64 5.25 16.14
C ALA A 47 2.80 3.99 17.02
N LEU A 48 3.32 4.15 18.25
CA LEU A 48 3.45 3.06 19.22
C LEU A 48 2.11 2.47 19.62
N PHE A 49 1.07 3.28 19.81
CA PHE A 49 -0.29 2.81 20.09
C PHE A 49 -0.81 1.88 18.99
N THR A 50 -0.74 2.30 17.72
CA THR A 50 -1.16 1.45 16.59
C THR A 50 -0.29 0.20 16.45
N SER A 51 1.00 0.30 16.78
CA SER A 51 1.94 -0.83 16.79
C SER A 51 1.71 -1.81 17.93
N THR A 52 1.25 -1.35 19.10
CA THR A 52 0.81 -2.23 20.19
C THR A 52 -0.39 -3.06 19.74
N ILE A 53 -1.40 -2.43 19.14
CA ILE A 53 -2.55 -3.14 18.57
C ILE A 53 -2.08 -4.16 17.52
N GLY A 54 -1.22 -3.76 16.59
CA GLY A 54 -0.67 -4.67 15.57
C GLY A 54 0.13 -5.83 16.16
N THR A 55 0.90 -5.58 17.21
CA THR A 55 1.69 -6.61 17.90
C THR A 55 0.78 -7.63 18.56
N LEU A 56 -0.26 -7.20 19.28
CA LEU A 56 -1.21 -8.07 19.94
C LEU A 56 -2.01 -8.90 18.94
N LEU A 57 -2.57 -8.27 17.90
CA LEU A 57 -3.39 -8.94 16.90
C LEU A 57 -2.62 -9.96 16.05
N THR A 58 -1.32 -9.74 15.86
CA THR A 58 -0.48 -10.64 15.06
C THR A 58 0.27 -11.68 15.89
N LEU A 59 0.19 -11.61 17.23
CA LEU A 59 0.92 -12.50 18.13
C LEU A 59 0.62 -13.99 17.89
N PRO A 60 -0.65 -14.44 17.74
CA PRO A 60 -0.95 -15.85 17.50
C PRO A 60 -0.34 -16.36 16.18
N GLU A 61 -0.47 -15.57 15.09
CA GLU A 61 0.11 -15.92 13.80
C GLU A 61 1.64 -15.93 13.86
N ARG A 62 2.26 -14.98 14.56
CA ARG A 62 3.72 -14.95 14.77
C ARG A 62 4.20 -16.20 15.50
N ALA A 63 3.52 -16.60 16.58
CA ALA A 63 3.88 -17.78 17.35
C ALA A 63 3.83 -19.07 16.51
N ILE A 64 2.83 -19.19 15.62
CA ILE A 64 2.65 -20.36 14.76
C ILE A 64 3.57 -20.33 13.52
N LEU A 65 3.60 -19.20 12.80
CA LEU A 65 4.34 -19.10 11.53
C LEU A 65 5.85 -18.97 11.74
N PHE A 66 6.32 -18.43 12.87
CA PHE A 66 7.75 -18.29 13.13
C PHE A 66 8.51 -19.62 13.05
N PRO A 67 8.14 -20.69 13.79
CA PRO A 67 8.85 -21.97 13.69
C PRO A 67 8.71 -22.61 12.30
N LEU A 68 7.53 -22.49 11.66
CA LEU A 68 7.30 -23.02 10.32
C LEU A 68 8.20 -22.35 9.27
N LEU A 69 8.29 -21.02 9.31
CA LEU A 69 9.14 -20.24 8.41
C LEU A 69 10.63 -20.48 8.70
N ALA A 70 11.02 -20.59 9.97
CA ALA A 70 12.41 -20.90 10.33
C ALA A 70 12.83 -22.27 9.79
N LEU A 71 11.99 -23.29 9.95
CA LEU A 71 12.23 -24.64 9.45
C LEU A 71 12.23 -24.69 7.91
N ALA A 72 11.26 -24.04 7.26
CA ALA A 72 11.20 -23.96 5.81
C ALA A 72 12.42 -23.22 5.22
N ARG A 73 12.90 -22.17 5.88
CA ARG A 73 14.11 -21.44 5.49
C ARG A 73 15.36 -22.30 5.60
N ALA A 74 15.49 -23.07 6.69
CA ALA A 74 16.61 -23.99 6.87
C ALA A 74 16.62 -25.05 5.76
N ARG A 75 15.47 -25.66 5.46
CA ARG A 75 15.33 -26.67 4.39
C ARG A 75 15.64 -26.12 3.00
N SER A 76 15.17 -24.91 2.69
CA SER A 76 15.42 -24.30 1.38
C SER A 76 16.77 -23.58 1.29
N LYS A 77 17.61 -23.63 2.34
CA LYS A 77 18.86 -22.85 2.45
C LYS A 77 18.63 -21.36 2.16
N ALA A 78 17.49 -20.83 2.61
CA ALA A 78 17.04 -19.46 2.35
C ALA A 78 16.94 -19.08 0.85
N ARG A 79 16.67 -20.05 -0.02
CA ARG A 79 16.26 -19.82 -1.42
C ARG A 79 14.75 -19.93 -1.57
N ILE A 80 14.20 -19.31 -2.62
CA ILE A 80 12.80 -19.32 -2.97
C ILE A 80 12.62 -20.12 -4.25
N ASP A 81 12.24 -21.39 -4.10
CA ASP A 81 11.71 -22.16 -5.21
C ASP A 81 10.21 -21.85 -5.37
N HIS A 82 9.90 -21.16 -6.46
CA HIS A 82 8.54 -20.78 -6.83
C HIS A 82 8.41 -20.86 -8.34
N ARG A 83 7.60 -21.81 -8.84
CA ARG A 83 7.20 -21.86 -10.25
C ARG A 83 5.86 -21.13 -10.37
N PRO A 84 5.70 -20.11 -11.24
CA PRO A 84 6.46 -19.80 -12.46
C PRO A 84 7.54 -18.69 -12.31
N GLY A 85 8.10 -18.45 -11.12
CA GLY A 85 9.23 -17.53 -10.91
C GLY A 85 8.81 -16.11 -10.51
N VAL A 86 9.70 -15.13 -10.78
CA VAL A 86 9.52 -13.73 -10.41
C VAL A 86 9.89 -12.78 -11.55
N VAL A 87 9.17 -11.65 -11.63
CA VAL A 87 9.58 -10.45 -12.37
C VAL A 87 9.83 -9.34 -11.35
N VAL A 88 11.01 -8.72 -11.40
CA VAL A 88 11.39 -7.62 -10.54
C VAL A 88 11.54 -6.34 -11.37
N ILE A 89 10.80 -5.31 -10.98
CA ILE A 89 10.94 -3.98 -11.55
C ILE A 89 12.07 -3.25 -10.82
N LEU A 90 13.07 -2.84 -11.58
CA LEU A 90 14.23 -2.07 -11.16
C LEU A 90 14.10 -0.62 -11.65
N GLY A 91 14.77 0.28 -10.96
CA GLY A 91 14.79 1.70 -11.26
C GLY A 91 14.79 2.51 -9.96
N TYR A 92 15.54 3.61 -9.96
CA TYR A 92 15.60 4.47 -8.79
C TYR A 92 14.23 5.10 -8.48
N ALA A 93 14.03 5.51 -7.23
CA ALA A 93 12.79 6.16 -6.82
C ALA A 93 12.51 7.36 -7.75
N ARG A 94 11.27 7.50 -8.20
CA ARG A 94 10.81 8.56 -9.14
C ARG A 94 11.22 8.41 -10.61
N SER A 95 11.75 7.26 -11.03
CA SER A 95 11.97 6.94 -12.46
C SER A 95 10.73 6.45 -13.20
N GLY A 96 9.59 6.28 -12.51
CA GLY A 96 8.35 5.76 -13.11
C GLY A 96 8.07 4.29 -12.79
N THR A 97 8.88 3.65 -11.95
CA THR A 97 8.66 2.27 -11.47
C THR A 97 7.25 2.00 -10.96
N THR A 98 6.64 2.94 -10.23
CA THR A 98 5.25 2.80 -9.75
C THR A 98 4.25 2.71 -10.91
N HIS A 99 4.44 3.49 -11.98
CA HIS A 99 3.53 3.44 -13.12
C HIS A 99 3.66 2.09 -13.84
N LEU A 100 4.89 1.67 -14.14
CA LEU A 100 5.18 0.37 -14.73
C LEU A 100 4.62 -0.79 -13.88
N HIS A 101 4.76 -0.70 -12.56
CA HIS A 101 4.24 -1.69 -11.62
C HIS A 101 2.72 -1.86 -11.72
N TYR A 102 1.99 -0.76 -11.88
CA TYR A 102 0.54 -0.80 -12.08
C TYR A 102 0.14 -1.32 -13.46
N LEU A 103 0.90 -0.98 -14.52
CA LEU A 103 0.63 -1.52 -15.85
C LEU A 103 0.79 -3.05 -15.86
N LEU A 104 1.90 -3.56 -15.29
CA LEU A 104 2.16 -4.99 -15.21
C LEU A 104 1.19 -5.72 -14.30
N SER A 105 0.73 -5.12 -13.19
CA SER A 105 -0.23 -5.77 -12.29
C SER A 105 -1.64 -5.90 -12.88
N CYS A 106 -1.93 -5.28 -14.03
CA CYS A 106 -3.15 -5.56 -14.79
C CYS A 106 -3.15 -7.00 -15.35
N ASP A 107 -2.00 -7.66 -15.46
CA ASP A 107 -1.89 -9.02 -15.95
C ASP A 107 -2.16 -10.04 -14.82
N ARG A 108 -3.13 -10.94 -15.06
CA ARG A 108 -3.53 -11.97 -14.10
C ARG A 108 -2.49 -13.05 -13.88
N GLN A 109 -1.49 -13.15 -14.76
CA GLN A 109 -0.36 -14.06 -14.53
C GLN A 109 0.50 -13.63 -13.34
N PHE A 110 0.38 -12.39 -12.86
CA PHE A 110 1.12 -11.87 -11.72
C PHE A 110 0.34 -11.88 -10.40
N LEU A 111 1.07 -12.12 -9.31
CA LEU A 111 0.72 -11.71 -7.97
C LEU A 111 1.75 -10.67 -7.52
N THR A 112 1.27 -9.53 -7.03
CA THR A 112 2.13 -8.49 -6.47
C THR A 112 1.83 -8.25 -4.98
N PRO A 113 2.82 -7.85 -4.15
CA PRO A 113 2.58 -7.45 -2.78
C PRO A 113 1.54 -6.34 -2.68
N ARG A 114 0.68 -6.40 -1.67
CA ARG A 114 -0.35 -5.39 -1.39
C ARG A 114 0.00 -4.59 -0.15
N TRP A 115 -0.46 -3.35 -0.06
CA TRP A 115 -0.18 -2.50 1.12
C TRP A 115 -0.62 -3.12 2.44
N ALA A 116 -1.75 -3.82 2.42
CA ALA A 116 -2.23 -4.70 3.48
C ALA A 116 -1.12 -5.60 4.06
N GLN A 117 -0.40 -6.26 3.15
CA GLN A 117 0.63 -7.25 3.45
C GLN A 117 1.92 -6.56 3.87
N CYS A 118 2.27 -5.43 3.25
CA CYS A 118 3.47 -4.67 3.61
C CYS A 118 3.32 -3.88 4.93
N LEU A 119 2.11 -3.53 5.35
CA LEU A 119 1.87 -2.84 6.64
C LEU A 119 2.00 -3.78 7.84
N ALA A 120 1.45 -4.98 7.73
CA ALA A 120 1.53 -6.01 8.77
C ALA A 120 2.14 -7.32 8.24
N PRO A 121 3.41 -7.29 7.79
CA PRO A 121 4.10 -8.41 7.15
C PRO A 121 4.18 -9.65 8.04
N GLN A 122 4.26 -9.44 9.36
CA GLN A 122 4.27 -10.48 10.37
C GLN A 122 2.94 -11.23 10.53
N GLY A 123 1.82 -10.68 10.04
CA GLY A 123 0.48 -11.15 10.37
C GLY A 123 -0.57 -11.11 9.25
N PHE A 124 -0.17 -10.99 7.99
CA PHE A 124 -1.15 -10.88 6.90
C PHE A 124 -1.76 -12.20 6.42
N ALA A 125 -1.30 -13.38 6.88
CA ALA A 125 -1.80 -14.65 6.37
C ALA A 125 -3.10 -15.07 7.05
N LEU A 126 -3.22 -14.89 8.37
CA LEU A 126 -4.39 -15.24 9.18
C LEU A 126 -5.04 -13.99 9.80
N SER A 127 -4.22 -13.07 10.30
CA SER A 127 -4.66 -11.92 11.09
C SER A 127 -5.19 -10.76 10.21
N TRP A 128 -4.99 -10.83 8.89
CA TRP A 128 -5.46 -9.81 7.94
C TRP A 128 -6.97 -9.55 8.03
N THR A 129 -7.77 -10.60 8.27
CA THR A 129 -9.23 -10.48 8.35
C THR A 129 -9.68 -9.48 9.43
N PHE A 130 -8.94 -9.40 10.54
CA PHE A 130 -9.18 -8.45 11.62
C PHE A 130 -8.46 -7.12 11.37
N LEU A 131 -7.18 -7.16 10.97
CA LEU A 131 -6.40 -5.94 10.74
C LEU A 131 -7.05 -5.01 9.71
N ARG A 132 -7.63 -5.54 8.63
CA ARG A 132 -8.31 -4.71 7.62
C ARG A 132 -9.44 -3.86 8.18
N LEU A 133 -10.15 -4.33 9.21
CA LEU A 133 -11.25 -3.57 9.84
C LEU A 133 -10.69 -2.30 10.48
N PHE A 134 -9.58 -2.43 11.21
CA PHE A 134 -8.90 -1.31 11.85
C PHE A 134 -8.06 -0.45 10.90
N LEU A 135 -7.72 -0.95 9.71
CA LEU A 135 -6.73 -0.31 8.83
C LEU A 135 -7.41 0.49 7.71
N VAL A 136 -8.53 0.00 7.16
CA VAL A 136 -9.23 0.61 6.03
C VAL A 136 -9.76 2.04 6.31
N PRO A 137 -10.32 2.36 7.50
CA PRO A 137 -10.86 3.70 7.77
C PRO A 137 -9.79 4.80 7.87
N PHE A 138 -8.57 4.45 8.29
CA PHE A 138 -7.49 5.42 8.51
C PHE A 138 -6.52 5.55 7.32
N MET A 139 -6.56 4.63 6.34
CA MET A 139 -5.76 4.76 5.12
C MET A 139 -6.29 5.85 4.19
N SER A 140 -5.44 6.81 3.82
CA SER A 140 -5.71 7.79 2.75
C SER A 140 -6.12 7.11 1.43
N ASN A 141 -6.87 7.79 0.57
CA ASN A 141 -7.14 7.32 -0.79
C ASN A 141 -6.07 7.78 -1.80
N LYS A 142 -5.14 8.65 -1.37
CA LYS A 142 -3.99 9.13 -2.14
C LYS A 142 -2.71 9.06 -1.31
N ARG A 143 -1.59 8.73 -1.94
CA ARG A 143 -0.27 8.86 -1.32
C ARG A 143 0.10 10.34 -1.19
N LEU A 144 0.48 10.77 0.01
CA LEU A 144 0.94 12.15 0.25
C LEU A 144 2.15 12.55 -0.62
N MET A 145 3.00 11.57 -0.92
CA MET A 145 4.27 11.76 -1.61
C MET A 145 4.10 12.10 -3.10
N ASP A 146 3.07 11.59 -3.76
CA ASP A 146 2.93 11.68 -5.22
C ASP A 146 1.49 11.71 -5.75
N ASP A 147 0.50 11.86 -4.86
CA ASP A 147 -0.94 11.89 -5.18
C ASP A 147 -1.43 10.70 -6.02
N MET A 148 -0.65 9.62 -6.04
CA MET A 148 -1.03 8.37 -6.68
C MET A 148 -2.09 7.67 -5.85
N ALA A 149 -2.89 6.87 -6.54
CA ALA A 149 -3.83 5.96 -5.95
C ALA A 149 -3.22 5.13 -4.81
N PHE A 150 -3.97 4.98 -3.72
CA PHE A 150 -3.54 4.25 -2.54
C PHE A 150 -4.70 3.50 -1.88
N GLY A 151 -4.38 2.38 -1.26
CA GLY A 151 -5.33 1.58 -0.50
C GLY A 151 -4.75 0.21 -0.17
N PRO A 152 -5.42 -0.56 0.69
CA PRO A 152 -4.88 -1.80 1.24
C PRO A 152 -4.60 -2.85 0.17
N GLU A 153 -5.42 -2.89 -0.89
CA GLU A 153 -5.28 -3.88 -1.95
C GLU A 153 -4.29 -3.46 -3.04
N TRP A 154 -3.88 -2.19 -3.10
CA TRP A 154 -3.04 -1.66 -4.17
C TRP A 154 -1.64 -2.27 -4.15
N PRO A 155 -1.00 -2.43 -5.33
CA PRO A 155 0.38 -2.89 -5.41
C PRO A 155 1.31 -2.02 -4.55
N ALA A 156 2.16 -2.67 -3.77
CA ALA A 156 3.05 -2.08 -2.79
C ALA A 156 4.50 -2.51 -3.01
N GLU A 157 5.42 -1.76 -2.40
CA GLU A 157 6.84 -2.12 -2.40
C GLU A 157 7.11 -3.07 -1.23
N ASP A 158 7.77 -4.18 -1.51
CA ASP A 158 8.19 -5.19 -0.55
C ASP A 158 9.23 -4.69 0.45
N GLU A 159 10.00 -3.65 0.10
CA GLU A 159 10.88 -2.96 1.06
C GLU A 159 10.11 -2.39 2.26
N PHE A 160 8.85 -1.95 2.09
CA PHE A 160 8.01 -1.54 3.22
C PHE A 160 7.69 -2.71 4.14
N ALA A 161 7.53 -3.93 3.61
CA ALA A 161 7.33 -5.12 4.42
C ALA A 161 8.57 -5.42 5.27
N VAL A 162 9.76 -5.44 4.69
CA VAL A 162 10.99 -5.66 5.47
C VAL A 162 11.23 -4.55 6.50
N ASN A 163 10.99 -3.31 6.11
CA ASN A 163 11.05 -2.17 7.03
C ASN A 163 10.11 -2.38 8.22
N ASN A 164 8.84 -2.66 7.94
CA ASN A 164 7.81 -2.78 8.97
C ASN A 164 7.98 -4.02 9.83
N TRP A 165 8.59 -5.09 9.31
CA TRP A 165 8.82 -6.30 10.10
C TRP A 165 10.05 -6.17 11.00
N CYS A 166 11.18 -5.67 10.49
CA CYS A 166 12.46 -5.78 11.20
C CYS A 166 13.38 -4.55 11.11
N ALA A 167 12.90 -3.45 10.52
CA ALA A 167 13.63 -2.20 10.34
C ALA A 167 14.99 -2.35 9.62
N ALA A 168 15.16 -3.40 8.81
CA ALA A 168 16.36 -3.64 8.01
C ALA A 168 16.21 -3.04 6.61
N SER A 169 16.00 -1.73 6.54
CA SER A 169 15.71 -1.00 5.29
C SER A 169 16.41 0.36 5.27
N GLY A 170 16.55 0.97 4.09
CA GLY A 170 16.95 2.37 3.96
C GLY A 170 15.86 3.37 4.37
N ILE A 171 14.60 2.93 4.44
CA ILE A 171 13.43 3.78 4.71
C ILE A 171 13.50 4.54 6.05
N PRO A 172 13.90 3.94 7.19
CA PRO A 172 13.93 4.65 8.47
C PRO A 172 14.79 5.90 8.44
N GLY A 173 15.97 5.81 7.81
CA GLY A 173 16.88 6.96 7.69
C GLY A 173 16.40 8.06 6.74
N ARG A 174 15.46 7.78 5.83
CA ARG A 174 14.89 8.79 4.93
C ARG A 174 13.63 9.43 5.50
N LEU A 175 12.78 8.62 6.13
CA LEU A 175 11.40 9.00 6.43
C LEU A 175 11.06 9.06 7.92
N VAL A 176 11.86 8.49 8.82
CA VAL A 176 11.53 8.42 10.26
C VAL A 176 12.59 9.14 11.11
N LEU A 177 13.86 8.75 10.96
CA LEU A 177 15.00 9.22 11.76
C LEU A 177 16.10 9.79 10.84
N PRO A 178 15.92 11.00 10.26
CA PRO A 178 16.88 11.57 9.32
C PRO A 178 18.31 11.70 9.82
N ARG A 179 18.55 11.86 11.13
CA ARG A 179 19.91 11.88 11.71
C ARG A 179 20.65 10.55 11.55
N LEU A 180 19.92 9.45 11.35
CA LEU A 180 20.44 8.12 11.13
C LEU A 180 20.47 7.73 9.64
N HIS A 181 20.35 8.69 8.72
CA HIS A 181 20.38 8.42 7.28
C HIS A 181 21.59 7.58 6.86
N ALA A 182 22.80 7.95 7.30
CA ALA A 182 24.04 7.23 6.96
C ALA A 182 24.03 5.77 7.45
N HIS A 183 23.49 5.50 8.65
CA HIS A 183 23.36 4.15 9.18
C HIS A 183 22.41 3.29 8.32
N TYR A 184 21.21 3.81 8.03
CA TYR A 184 20.19 3.06 7.31
C TYR A 184 20.47 2.95 5.81
N ARG A 185 21.19 3.90 5.20
CA ARG A 185 21.61 3.86 3.78
C ARG A 185 22.35 2.56 3.44
N ARG A 186 23.13 1.99 4.36
CA ARG A 186 23.81 0.70 4.19
C ARG A 186 22.85 -0.45 3.84
N PHE A 187 21.61 -0.42 4.35
CA PHE A 187 20.61 -1.42 3.99
C PHE A 187 20.12 -1.26 2.55
N HIS A 188 20.12 -0.06 1.95
CA HIS A 188 19.76 0.13 0.53
C HIS A 188 20.66 -0.72 -0.39
N PHE A 189 21.97 -0.74 -0.11
CA PHE A 189 22.97 -1.48 -0.89
C PHE A 189 23.31 -2.86 -0.33
N LEU A 190 22.90 -3.16 0.91
CA LEU A 190 23.33 -4.33 1.69
C LEU A 190 24.86 -4.41 1.90
N ARG A 191 25.55 -3.27 1.81
CA ARG A 191 27.01 -3.14 1.98
C ARG A 191 27.35 -2.57 3.36
N GLY A 192 28.45 -3.02 3.95
CA GLY A 192 28.88 -2.58 5.28
C GLY A 192 27.95 -3.00 6.43
N LEU A 193 27.14 -4.05 6.22
CA LEU A 193 26.30 -4.64 7.25
C LEU A 193 27.10 -5.65 8.08
N SER A 194 26.82 -5.73 9.38
CA SER A 194 27.29 -6.85 10.20
C SER A 194 26.61 -8.15 9.74
N GLY A 195 27.24 -9.30 10.03
CA GLY A 195 26.64 -10.60 9.70
C GLY A 195 25.24 -10.80 10.32
N ALA A 196 24.98 -10.24 11.50
CA ALA A 196 23.66 -10.28 12.14
C ALA A 196 22.63 -9.38 11.42
N GLU A 197 23.04 -8.22 10.92
CA GLU A 197 22.19 -7.32 10.15
C GLU A 197 21.82 -7.91 8.78
N HIS A 198 22.81 -8.49 8.08
CA HIS A 198 22.56 -9.17 6.80
C HIS A 198 21.63 -10.38 6.97
N ARG A 199 21.90 -11.25 7.96
CA ARG A 199 21.02 -12.39 8.28
C ARG A 199 19.61 -11.94 8.64
N ARG A 200 19.45 -10.83 9.37
CA ARG A 200 18.13 -10.27 9.70
C ARG A 200 17.40 -9.83 8.44
N TRP A 201 18.03 -9.01 7.59
CA TRP A 201 17.43 -8.60 6.32
C TRP A 201 17.00 -9.82 5.49
N ARG A 202 17.95 -10.72 5.21
CA ARG A 202 17.72 -11.88 4.33
C ARG A 202 16.66 -12.83 4.87
N ALA A 203 16.60 -13.05 6.19
CA ALA A 203 15.58 -13.90 6.79
C ALA A 203 14.16 -13.32 6.65
N HIS A 204 14.00 -11.99 6.79
CA HIS A 204 12.67 -11.35 6.71
C HIS A 204 12.22 -11.15 5.27
N GLU A 205 13.13 -10.78 4.36
CA GLU A 205 12.88 -10.73 2.93
C GLU A 205 12.42 -12.11 2.43
N TRP A 206 13.20 -13.16 2.72
CA TRP A 206 12.84 -14.53 2.39
C TRP A 206 11.48 -14.93 2.98
N ALA A 207 11.22 -14.62 4.25
CA ALA A 207 9.98 -15.00 4.91
C ALA A 207 8.76 -14.29 4.30
N PHE A 208 8.89 -13.00 4.00
CA PHE A 208 7.84 -12.22 3.37
C PHE A 208 7.50 -12.77 1.97
N LEU A 209 8.51 -12.96 1.14
CA LEU A 209 8.34 -13.50 -0.21
C LEU A 209 7.83 -14.94 -0.18
N LYS A 210 8.29 -15.79 0.75
CA LYS A 210 7.75 -17.15 0.92
C LYS A 210 6.28 -17.16 1.29
N LYS A 211 5.81 -16.22 2.13
CA LYS A 211 4.38 -16.06 2.40
C LYS A 211 3.60 -15.64 1.14
N LEU A 212 4.19 -14.80 0.28
CA LEU A 212 3.55 -14.42 -0.99
C LEU A 212 3.45 -15.58 -1.97
N THR A 213 4.42 -16.49 -2.02
CA THR A 213 4.33 -17.67 -2.91
C THR A 213 3.16 -18.58 -2.53
N TRP A 214 2.83 -18.70 -1.24
CA TRP A 214 1.62 -19.42 -0.79
C TRP A 214 0.32 -18.78 -1.32
N LEU A 215 0.29 -17.46 -1.47
CA LEU A 215 -0.86 -16.72 -2.01
C LEU A 215 -0.88 -16.66 -3.55
N ALA A 216 0.25 -16.94 -4.20
CA ALA A 216 0.40 -16.80 -5.64
C ALA A 216 -0.48 -17.77 -6.41
N ARG A 217 -0.73 -18.98 -5.86
CA ARG A 217 -1.60 -20.01 -6.46
C ARG A 217 -1.27 -20.25 -7.95
N GLY A 218 0.01 -20.46 -8.25
CA GLY A 218 0.51 -20.67 -9.61
C GLY A 218 0.80 -19.41 -10.43
N ARG A 219 0.64 -18.21 -9.85
CA ARG A 219 1.01 -16.93 -10.50
C ARG A 219 2.47 -16.56 -10.26
N ARG A 220 3.06 -15.84 -11.21
CA ARG A 220 4.42 -15.29 -11.10
C ARG A 220 4.41 -14.15 -10.07
N LEU A 221 5.46 -14.03 -9.25
CA LEU A 221 5.59 -12.86 -8.38
C LEU A 221 5.97 -11.63 -9.21
N LEU A 222 5.40 -10.48 -8.88
CA LEU A 222 5.75 -9.17 -9.44
C LEU A 222 6.18 -8.24 -8.31
N LEU A 223 7.49 -8.00 -8.21
CA LEU A 223 8.11 -7.23 -7.14
C LEU A 223 8.60 -5.88 -7.65
N LYS A 224 8.62 -4.88 -6.77
CA LYS A 224 9.17 -3.56 -7.07
C LYS A 224 9.55 -2.85 -5.78
N SER A 225 10.82 -2.51 -5.65
CA SER A 225 11.33 -1.57 -4.66
C SER A 225 12.54 -0.84 -5.25
N PRO A 226 12.72 0.47 -5.04
CA PRO A 226 13.89 1.19 -5.57
C PRO A 226 15.24 0.58 -5.19
N SER A 227 15.32 0.01 -3.98
CA SER A 227 16.48 -0.70 -3.44
C SER A 227 16.86 -1.96 -4.23
N HIS A 228 15.92 -2.60 -4.94
CA HIS A 228 16.22 -3.76 -5.77
C HIS A 228 17.25 -3.46 -6.86
N THR A 229 17.25 -2.22 -7.36
CA THR A 229 18.23 -1.73 -8.34
C THR A 229 19.66 -1.86 -7.84
N ALA A 230 19.89 -1.68 -6.53
CA ALA A 230 21.19 -1.86 -5.90
C ALA A 230 21.49 -3.30 -5.44
N ARG A 231 20.51 -4.21 -5.55
CA ARG A 231 20.52 -5.56 -4.97
C ARG A 231 20.17 -6.66 -5.98
N VAL A 232 20.42 -6.41 -7.27
CA VAL A 232 20.14 -7.35 -8.37
C VAL A 232 20.78 -8.72 -8.10
N GLY A 233 22.04 -8.74 -7.63
CA GLY A 233 22.75 -9.97 -7.32
C GLY A 233 22.10 -10.80 -6.20
N GLU A 234 21.69 -10.15 -5.10
CA GLU A 234 21.01 -10.84 -3.98
C GLU A 234 19.65 -11.39 -4.41
N LEU A 235 18.90 -10.64 -5.22
CA LEU A 235 17.61 -11.12 -5.75
C LEU A 235 17.79 -12.28 -6.74
N ALA A 236 18.84 -12.22 -7.57
CA ALA A 236 19.20 -13.30 -8.46
C ALA A 236 19.53 -14.59 -7.69
N GLU A 237 20.27 -14.47 -6.57
CA GLU A 237 20.60 -15.60 -5.70
C GLU A 237 19.37 -16.13 -4.93
N LEU A 238 18.52 -15.23 -4.43
CA LEU A 238 17.33 -15.56 -3.65
C LEU A 238 16.33 -16.40 -4.45
N PHE A 239 16.20 -16.09 -5.74
CA PHE A 239 15.32 -16.77 -6.70
C PHE A 239 16.07 -17.72 -7.65
N ALA A 240 17.33 -18.06 -7.34
CA ALA A 240 18.08 -19.02 -8.15
C ALA A 240 17.35 -20.37 -8.16
N PRO A 241 17.04 -20.93 -9.33
CA PRO A 241 16.27 -22.17 -9.41
C PRO A 241 17.08 -23.34 -8.82
N ALA A 242 16.37 -24.28 -8.19
CA ALA A 242 16.99 -25.48 -7.60
C ALA A 242 17.36 -26.54 -8.67
N GLU A 243 16.69 -26.50 -9.82
CA GLU A 243 16.87 -27.37 -10.98
C GLU A 243 16.98 -26.53 -12.26
N ALA A 244 17.21 -27.14 -13.42
CA ALA A 244 17.13 -26.45 -14.71
C ALA A 244 15.73 -25.83 -14.89
N GLY A 245 15.62 -24.51 -14.73
CA GLY A 245 14.37 -23.78 -14.73
C GLY A 245 14.59 -22.30 -15.01
N GLU A 246 13.50 -21.58 -15.23
CA GLU A 246 13.54 -20.16 -15.58
C GLU A 246 13.94 -19.32 -14.35
N GLY A 247 15.08 -18.63 -14.44
CA GLY A 247 15.56 -17.74 -13.39
C GLY A 247 14.71 -16.46 -13.24
N PRO A 248 15.07 -15.60 -12.27
CA PRO A 248 14.39 -14.32 -12.07
C PRO A 248 14.54 -13.42 -13.29
N LYS A 249 13.49 -12.68 -13.61
CA LYS A 249 13.47 -11.71 -14.70
C LYS A 249 13.44 -10.29 -14.15
N PHE A 250 14.06 -9.36 -14.85
CA PHE A 250 14.25 -7.99 -14.44
C PHE A 250 13.79 -7.02 -15.52
N ILE A 251 13.13 -5.95 -15.10
CA ILE A 251 12.75 -4.84 -15.98
C ILE A 251 13.31 -3.56 -15.36
N HIS A 252 14.31 -2.94 -15.98
CA HIS A 252 14.88 -1.68 -15.52
C HIS A 252 14.25 -0.50 -16.25
N ILE A 253 13.69 0.45 -15.49
CA ILE A 253 13.14 1.70 -16.02
C ILE A 253 13.93 2.92 -15.54
N SER A 254 14.48 3.66 -16.49
CA SER A 254 15.25 4.89 -16.28
C SER A 254 14.45 6.14 -16.66
N ARG A 255 14.80 7.29 -16.09
CA ARG A 255 14.25 8.62 -16.38
C ARG A 255 15.40 9.63 -16.31
N PRO A 256 15.35 10.76 -17.06
CA PRO A 256 16.39 11.78 -16.97
C PRO A 256 16.78 12.11 -15.52
N PRO A 257 18.07 12.02 -15.15
CA PRO A 257 18.50 12.07 -13.75
C PRO A 257 18.13 13.37 -13.02
N ASP A 258 18.16 14.51 -13.71
CA ASP A 258 17.75 15.81 -13.18
C ASP A 258 16.28 15.80 -12.70
N ALA A 259 15.39 15.20 -13.50
CA ALA A 259 13.98 15.07 -13.18
C ALA A 259 13.77 14.10 -12.01
N VAL A 260 14.60 13.06 -11.89
CA VAL A 260 14.60 12.11 -10.78
C VAL A 260 15.01 12.79 -9.48
N VAL A 261 16.12 13.52 -9.45
CA VAL A 261 16.62 14.25 -8.27
C VAL A 261 15.57 15.24 -7.78
N ARG A 262 15.10 16.13 -8.67
CA ARG A 262 14.09 17.14 -8.34
C ARG A 262 12.80 16.53 -7.79
N SER A 263 12.33 15.44 -8.40
CA SER A 263 11.13 14.77 -7.92
C SER A 263 11.33 14.14 -6.54
N ASN A 264 12.52 13.61 -6.24
CA ASN A 264 12.83 13.06 -4.92
C ASN A 264 12.93 14.16 -3.85
N VAL A 265 13.55 15.30 -4.16
CA VAL A 265 13.62 16.46 -3.25
C VAL A 265 12.23 16.94 -2.88
N SER A 266 11.35 17.11 -3.87
CA SER A 266 9.95 17.48 -3.65
C SER A 266 9.22 16.45 -2.79
N MET A 267 9.38 15.16 -3.11
CA MET A 267 8.73 14.05 -2.40
C MET A 267 9.16 13.98 -0.93
N LEU A 268 10.46 13.99 -0.66
CA LEU A 268 11.02 13.88 0.69
C LEU A 268 10.73 15.11 1.54
N THR A 269 10.62 16.29 0.90
CA THR A 269 10.17 17.52 1.58
C THR A 269 8.72 17.39 2.06
N ARG A 270 7.83 16.80 1.25
CA ARG A 270 6.43 16.53 1.66
C ARG A 270 6.32 15.41 2.70
N ALA A 271 7.25 14.45 2.66
CA ALA A 271 7.26 13.30 3.57
C ALA A 271 7.70 13.64 5.01
N ARG A 272 8.03 14.90 5.32
CA ARG A 272 8.40 15.36 6.68
C ARG A 272 7.35 15.06 7.75
N VAL A 273 6.10 14.83 7.37
CA VAL A 273 5.02 14.40 8.28
C VAL A 273 5.28 13.04 8.94
N TYR A 274 6.23 12.25 8.43
CA TYR A 274 6.64 10.98 9.02
C TYR A 274 7.84 11.10 9.96
N HIS A 275 8.56 12.24 9.93
CA HIS A 275 9.77 12.40 10.72
C HIS A 275 9.46 12.42 12.22
N LEU A 276 10.33 11.80 13.00
CA LEU A 276 10.39 11.91 14.45
C LEU A 276 11.55 12.81 14.91
N GLN A 277 12.22 13.46 13.97
CA GLN A 277 13.36 14.35 14.20
C GLN A 277 13.34 15.50 13.18
N PRO A 278 14.09 16.60 13.41
CA PRO A 278 14.23 17.63 12.39
C PRO A 278 14.74 17.04 11.07
N GLY A 279 13.96 17.23 10.00
CA GLY A 279 14.33 16.75 8.66
C GLY A 279 15.39 17.65 8.00
N PRO A 280 16.22 17.10 7.11
CA PRO A 280 17.28 17.83 6.40
C PRO A 280 16.72 18.93 5.52
N GLU A 281 17.49 19.99 5.25
CA GLU A 281 17.09 21.04 4.30
C GLU A 281 17.09 20.53 2.85
N PRO A 282 16.32 21.14 1.92
CA PRO A 282 16.20 20.66 0.54
C PRO A 282 17.54 20.42 -0.18
N ALA A 283 18.55 21.28 0.01
CA ALA A 283 19.87 21.11 -0.58
C ALA A 283 20.61 19.87 -0.04
N GLN A 284 20.42 19.53 1.24
CA GLN A 284 20.99 18.31 1.83
C GLN A 284 20.28 17.05 1.30
N ILE A 285 18.97 17.15 1.05
CA ILE A 285 18.21 16.08 0.39
C ILE A 285 18.72 15.88 -1.04
N GLU A 286 18.92 16.97 -1.78
CA GLU A 286 19.42 16.95 -3.15
C GLU A 286 20.78 16.27 -3.23
N GLU A 287 21.75 16.69 -2.41
CA GLU A 287 23.08 16.07 -2.36
C GLU A 287 23.01 14.57 -2.03
N SER A 288 22.23 14.21 -1.00
CA SER A 288 22.04 12.81 -0.59
C SER A 288 21.45 11.94 -1.71
N ILE A 289 20.44 12.45 -2.41
CA ILE A 289 19.79 11.74 -3.52
C ILE A 289 20.71 11.63 -4.72
N THR A 290 21.44 12.69 -5.07
CA THR A 290 22.40 12.68 -6.18
C THR A 290 23.48 11.64 -5.95
N ALA A 291 24.09 11.63 -4.76
CA ALA A 291 25.11 10.64 -4.40
C ALA A 291 24.56 9.21 -4.42
N GLU A 292 23.37 8.98 -3.85
CA GLU A 292 22.77 7.65 -3.79
C GLU A 292 22.29 7.16 -5.16
N LEU A 293 21.80 8.04 -6.04
CA LEU A 293 21.43 7.71 -7.42
C LEU A 293 22.66 7.27 -8.23
N ALA A 294 23.76 8.01 -8.15
CA ALA A 294 25.02 7.64 -8.80
C ALA A 294 25.52 6.28 -8.32
N GLU A 295 25.57 6.06 -7.00
CA GLU A 295 26.01 4.78 -6.43
C GLU A 295 25.06 3.62 -6.79
N THR A 296 23.73 3.86 -6.79
CA THR A 296 22.74 2.84 -7.18
C THR A 296 22.91 2.44 -8.64
N SER A 297 23.14 3.42 -9.52
CA SER A 297 23.35 3.16 -10.95
C SER A 297 24.64 2.37 -11.19
N GLY A 298 25.73 2.72 -10.49
CA GLY A 298 26.98 1.96 -10.55
C GLY A 298 26.83 0.51 -10.04
N ALA A 299 26.15 0.32 -8.90
CA ALA A 299 25.87 -1.01 -8.36
C ALA A 299 24.99 -1.84 -9.30
N TYR A 300 23.99 -1.22 -9.92
CA TYR A 300 23.15 -1.84 -10.94
C TYR A 300 23.99 -2.30 -12.15
N GLY A 301 24.77 -1.41 -12.76
CA GLY A 301 25.59 -1.73 -13.92
C GLY A 301 26.60 -2.85 -13.65
N GLU A 302 27.21 -2.88 -12.46
CA GLU A 302 28.10 -3.97 -12.05
C GLU A 302 27.37 -5.33 -11.98
N GLN A 303 26.20 -5.36 -11.32
CA GLN A 303 25.49 -6.60 -11.01
C GLN A 303 24.68 -7.11 -12.22
N ALA A 304 24.09 -6.21 -13.01
CA ALA A 304 23.30 -6.54 -14.20
C ALA A 304 24.12 -7.27 -15.27
N ARG A 305 25.41 -6.95 -15.40
CA ARG A 305 26.33 -7.63 -16.33
C ARG A 305 26.53 -9.12 -16.04
N ARG A 306 26.22 -9.57 -14.81
CA ARG A 306 26.32 -10.99 -14.41
C ARG A 306 25.04 -11.79 -14.68
N LEU A 307 23.97 -11.11 -15.11
CA LEU A 307 22.71 -11.76 -15.39
C LEU A 307 22.78 -12.52 -16.73
N PRO A 308 22.12 -13.68 -16.83
CA PRO A 308 22.08 -14.44 -18.08
C PRO A 308 21.32 -13.69 -19.18
N PRO A 309 21.66 -13.88 -20.46
CA PRO A 309 20.93 -13.29 -21.58
C PRO A 309 19.41 -13.57 -21.50
N GLY A 310 18.59 -12.58 -21.86
CA GLY A 310 17.12 -12.71 -21.83
C GLY A 310 16.48 -12.61 -20.43
N SER A 311 17.26 -12.34 -19.38
CA SER A 311 16.72 -12.12 -18.02
C SER A 311 16.50 -10.65 -17.67
N LEU A 312 16.97 -9.71 -18.47
CA LEU A 312 16.86 -8.27 -18.22
C LEU A 312 16.41 -7.54 -19.48
N VAL A 313 15.44 -6.63 -19.31
CA VAL A 313 15.05 -5.64 -20.32
C VAL A 313 15.15 -4.25 -19.72
N GLU A 314 15.74 -3.33 -20.48
CA GLU A 314 15.81 -1.92 -20.11
C GLU A 314 14.84 -1.08 -20.94
N MET A 315 14.23 -0.08 -20.30
CA MET A 315 13.30 0.86 -20.93
C MET A 315 13.48 2.28 -20.39
N ARG A 316 13.11 3.27 -21.20
CA ARG A 316 13.09 4.68 -20.80
C ARG A 316 11.67 5.09 -20.44
N TYR A 317 11.52 5.84 -19.35
CA TYR A 317 10.25 6.35 -18.88
C TYR A 317 9.47 7.11 -19.97
N GLN A 318 10.18 7.96 -20.73
CA GLN A 318 9.57 8.74 -21.79
C GLN A 318 9.03 7.87 -22.95
N ASP A 319 9.66 6.73 -23.24
CA ASP A 319 9.18 5.80 -24.27
C ASP A 319 7.95 5.02 -23.77
N LEU A 320 7.96 4.58 -22.51
CA LEU A 320 6.82 3.94 -21.88
C LEU A 320 5.58 4.85 -21.86
N ILE A 321 5.77 6.15 -21.63
CA ILE A 321 4.66 7.11 -21.64
C ILE A 321 4.17 7.41 -23.06
N ALA A 322 5.08 7.43 -24.05
CA ALA A 322 4.75 7.69 -25.45
C ALA A 322 3.98 6.53 -26.08
N ASP A 323 4.41 5.28 -25.86
CA ASP A 323 3.77 4.07 -26.38
C ASP A 323 3.78 2.94 -25.32
N PRO A 324 2.85 2.98 -24.34
CA PRO A 324 2.84 2.01 -23.25
C PRO A 324 2.55 0.59 -23.72
N ILE A 325 1.75 0.40 -24.77
CA ILE A 325 1.37 -0.94 -25.24
C ILE A 325 2.52 -1.55 -26.05
N GLY A 326 3.09 -0.80 -26.99
CA GLY A 326 4.21 -1.29 -27.79
C GLY A 326 5.44 -1.56 -26.94
N GLU A 327 5.73 -0.71 -25.95
CA GLU A 327 6.87 -0.93 -25.06
C GLU A 327 6.69 -2.17 -24.17
N LEU A 328 5.49 -2.41 -23.65
CA LEU A 328 5.22 -3.63 -22.88
C LEU A 328 5.21 -4.89 -23.76
N LYS A 329 4.70 -4.83 -25.00
CA LYS A 329 4.79 -5.97 -25.95
C LYS A 329 6.24 -6.34 -26.23
N ARG A 330 7.11 -5.35 -26.43
CA ARG A 330 8.56 -5.54 -26.59
C ARG A 330 9.16 -6.22 -25.35
N THR A 331 8.90 -5.67 -24.16
CA THR A 331 9.41 -6.22 -22.90
C THR A 331 8.96 -7.66 -22.67
N TYR A 332 7.68 -7.98 -22.93
CA TYR A 332 7.17 -9.34 -22.80
C TYR A 332 7.87 -10.31 -23.74
N ARG A 333 8.05 -9.93 -25.00
CA ARG A 333 8.76 -10.74 -26.00
C ARG A 333 10.21 -11.00 -25.59
N GLU A 334 10.96 -9.95 -25.26
CA GLU A 334 12.38 -10.06 -24.87
C GLU A 334 12.56 -10.89 -23.59
N LEU A 335 11.59 -10.84 -22.67
CA LEU A 335 11.56 -11.66 -21.46
C LEU A 335 10.90 -13.03 -21.66
N GLY A 336 10.43 -13.41 -22.83
CA GLY A 336 9.70 -14.67 -23.04
C GLY A 336 8.42 -14.82 -22.19
N LEU A 337 7.79 -13.70 -21.83
CA LEU A 337 6.53 -13.67 -21.08
C LEU A 337 5.35 -13.78 -22.04
N ARG A 338 4.30 -14.50 -21.63
CA ARG A 338 3.08 -14.65 -22.41
C ARG A 338 2.28 -13.34 -22.44
N TRP A 339 2.04 -12.80 -23.62
CA TRP A 339 1.07 -11.73 -23.84
C TRP A 339 -0.31 -12.35 -24.12
N SER A 340 -1.38 -11.86 -23.49
CA SER A 340 -2.74 -12.38 -23.69
C SER A 340 -3.73 -11.27 -24.01
N ASP A 341 -4.79 -11.62 -24.75
CA ASP A 341 -5.84 -10.67 -25.11
C ASP A 341 -6.60 -10.13 -23.89
N ASP A 342 -6.80 -10.95 -22.84
CA ASP A 342 -7.38 -10.47 -21.57
C ASP A 342 -6.48 -9.43 -20.92
N PHE A 343 -5.16 -9.64 -20.91
CA PHE A 343 -4.22 -8.66 -20.38
C PHE A 343 -4.26 -7.35 -21.18
N GLU A 344 -4.22 -7.42 -22.52
CA GLU A 344 -4.29 -6.22 -23.36
C GLU A 344 -5.59 -5.42 -23.12
N ALA A 345 -6.73 -6.12 -23.03
CA ALA A 345 -8.02 -5.48 -22.73
C ALA A 345 -8.05 -4.82 -21.33
N ARG A 346 -7.43 -5.43 -20.31
CA ARG A 346 -7.27 -4.84 -18.96
C ARG A 346 -6.38 -3.62 -19.00
N LEU A 347 -5.22 -3.74 -19.65
CA LEU A 347 -4.23 -2.68 -19.80
C LEU A 347 -4.85 -1.45 -20.48
N VAL A 348 -5.56 -1.64 -21.60
CA VAL A 348 -6.26 -0.55 -22.30
C VAL A 348 -7.27 0.14 -21.39
N ARG A 349 -8.11 -0.61 -20.67
CA ARG A 349 -9.07 -0.04 -19.71
C ARG A 349 -8.39 0.76 -18.61
N TYR A 350 -7.29 0.24 -18.07
CA TYR A 350 -6.53 0.93 -17.05
C TYR A 350 -5.89 2.22 -17.60
N LEU A 351 -5.27 2.20 -18.78
CA LEU A 351 -4.66 3.37 -19.42
C LEU A 351 -5.68 4.49 -19.69
N HIS A 352 -6.89 4.14 -20.16
CA HIS A 352 -7.99 5.10 -20.30
C HIS A 352 -8.40 5.71 -18.94
N SER A 353 -8.42 4.91 -17.86
CA SER A 353 -8.71 5.42 -16.51
C SER A 353 -7.65 6.41 -16.02
N VAL A 354 -6.37 6.16 -16.32
CA VAL A 354 -5.25 7.05 -15.98
C VAL A 354 -5.33 8.34 -16.80
N LYS A 355 -5.62 8.26 -18.11
CA LYS A 355 -5.82 9.43 -18.98
C LYS A 355 -6.94 10.33 -18.46
N ALA A 356 -8.09 9.75 -18.12
CA ALA A 356 -9.22 10.48 -17.55
C ALA A 356 -8.87 11.13 -16.20
N TYR A 357 -8.10 10.43 -15.34
CA TYR A 357 -7.65 10.99 -14.07
C TYR A 357 -6.74 12.21 -14.25
N ARG A 358 -5.75 12.13 -15.17
CA ARG A 358 -4.83 13.24 -15.48
C ARG A 358 -5.58 14.46 -16.03
N ALA A 359 -6.51 14.25 -16.95
CA ALA A 359 -7.35 15.33 -17.50
C ALA A 359 -8.16 16.05 -16.41
N ALA A 360 -8.70 15.32 -15.44
CA ALA A 360 -9.48 15.89 -14.33
C ALA A 360 -8.63 16.62 -13.26
N HIS A 361 -7.30 16.43 -13.24
CA HIS A 361 -6.42 16.96 -12.18
C HIS A 361 -5.23 17.80 -12.72
N GLY A 362 -5.26 18.21 -14.00
CA GLY A 362 -4.34 19.22 -14.55
C GLY A 362 -2.84 18.86 -14.59
N GLY A 363 -2.49 17.57 -14.63
CA GLY A 363 -1.10 17.14 -14.44
C GLY A 363 -0.28 17.02 -15.73
N GLU A 364 0.36 18.10 -16.18
CA GLU A 364 1.56 17.99 -17.03
C GLU A 364 2.79 17.73 -16.16
N GLN A 365 3.36 16.53 -16.28
CA GLN A 365 4.67 16.24 -15.69
C GLN A 365 5.75 16.86 -16.58
N ARG A 366 6.37 17.95 -16.11
CA ARG A 366 7.55 18.52 -16.76
C ARG A 366 8.64 17.45 -16.82
N LEU A 367 8.98 17.04 -18.04
CA LEU A 367 10.01 16.03 -18.33
C LEU A 367 11.43 16.61 -18.27
N ALA A 368 11.56 17.93 -18.36
CA ALA A 368 12.85 18.63 -18.39
C ALA A 368 13.03 19.56 -17.19
N GLY A 369 14.22 19.50 -16.59
CA GLY A 369 14.74 20.54 -15.73
C GLY A 369 15.63 21.53 -16.49
N SER A 370 15.48 22.82 -16.19
CA SER A 370 16.28 23.91 -16.75
C SER A 370 17.52 24.24 -15.91
N GLY A 371 18.07 23.29 -15.15
CA GLY A 371 19.25 23.48 -14.30
C GLY A 371 20.44 22.65 -14.79
N PRO A 372 21.68 23.04 -14.47
CA PRO A 372 22.86 22.26 -14.82
C PRO A 372 22.81 20.88 -14.16
N LEU A 373 23.10 19.84 -14.93
CA LEU A 373 23.13 18.46 -14.46
C LEU A 373 24.40 18.23 -13.61
N ASP A 374 24.26 17.60 -12.44
CA ASP A 374 25.41 17.25 -11.60
C ASP A 374 26.37 16.33 -12.39
N PRO A 375 27.70 16.60 -12.37
CA PRO A 375 28.68 15.81 -13.12
C PRO A 375 28.63 14.31 -12.82
N ARG A 376 28.24 13.91 -11.60
CA ARG A 376 28.10 12.50 -11.20
C ARG A 376 26.97 11.78 -11.94
N LEU A 377 26.00 12.53 -12.46
CA LEU A 377 24.81 12.02 -13.14
C LEU A 377 24.87 12.18 -14.66
N ALA A 378 25.78 13.02 -15.18
CA ALA A 378 25.94 13.25 -16.60
C ALA A 378 26.15 11.97 -17.44
N PRO A 379 26.97 10.99 -17.01
CA PRO A 379 27.15 9.75 -17.76
C PRO A 379 25.85 8.96 -17.96
N LEU A 380 24.92 9.04 -17.00
CA LEU A 380 23.66 8.28 -17.02
C LEU A 380 22.73 8.72 -18.17
N VAL A 381 22.89 9.94 -18.68
CA VAL A 381 22.11 10.43 -19.82
C VAL A 381 22.43 9.62 -21.07
N ALA A 382 23.72 9.47 -21.39
CA ALA A 382 24.15 8.68 -22.54
C ALA A 382 23.98 7.18 -22.30
N GLU A 383 24.33 6.69 -21.09
CA GLU A 383 24.23 5.27 -20.73
C GLU A 383 22.81 4.71 -20.91
N TYR A 384 21.79 5.42 -20.43
CA TYR A 384 20.39 5.03 -20.61
C TYR A 384 19.77 5.61 -21.89
N GLY A 385 20.57 6.29 -22.70
CA GLY A 385 20.20 6.87 -23.98
C GLY A 385 19.07 7.89 -23.88
N HIS A 386 19.06 8.76 -22.86
CA HIS A 386 18.15 9.89 -22.70
C HIS A 386 18.44 11.07 -23.64
N ASP A 387 19.59 11.06 -24.31
CA ASP A 387 19.99 11.94 -25.42
C ASP A 387 19.27 11.62 -26.74
N ARG A 388 18.83 10.38 -26.93
CA ARG A 388 18.07 9.95 -28.12
C ARG A 388 16.64 10.47 -28.12
N PRO A 389 16.04 10.74 -29.31
CA PRO A 389 14.65 11.19 -29.40
C PRO A 389 13.67 10.22 -28.73
N VAL A 390 12.60 10.78 -28.15
CA VAL A 390 11.49 10.00 -27.58
C VAL A 390 10.75 9.32 -28.73
N ARG A 391 10.26 8.10 -28.50
CA ARG A 391 9.37 7.44 -29.47
C ARG A 391 8.16 8.30 -29.81
N ALA A 392 7.65 8.13 -31.04
CA ALA A 392 6.42 8.76 -31.47
C ALA A 392 5.27 8.35 -30.54
N LYS A 393 4.44 9.33 -30.17
CA LYS A 393 3.31 9.10 -29.28
C LYS A 393 2.27 8.22 -29.99
N ALA A 394 1.98 7.05 -29.44
CA ALA A 394 0.95 6.16 -29.95
C ALA A 394 -0.43 6.54 -29.39
N GLU A 395 -1.47 6.43 -30.22
CA GLU A 395 -2.84 6.57 -29.75
C GLU A 395 -3.28 5.32 -28.99
N LEU A 396 -4.07 5.52 -27.93
CA LEU A 396 -4.64 4.39 -27.18
C LEU A 396 -5.73 3.72 -28.02
N PRO A 397 -5.76 2.38 -28.10
CA PRO A 397 -6.86 1.64 -28.70
C PRO A 397 -8.21 2.02 -28.08
N PRO A 398 -9.33 1.94 -28.83
CA PRO A 398 -10.64 2.23 -28.30
C PRO A 398 -11.00 1.29 -27.13
N LEU A 399 -11.82 1.77 -26.19
CA LEU A 399 -12.31 0.94 -25.09
C LEU A 399 -13.07 -0.29 -25.64
N PRO A 400 -12.80 -1.51 -25.11
CA PRO A 400 -13.55 -2.70 -25.50
C PRO A 400 -15.06 -2.52 -25.27
N ALA A 401 -15.89 -3.08 -26.16
CA ALA A 401 -17.36 -2.94 -26.11
C ALA A 401 -17.96 -3.36 -24.75
N SER A 402 -17.40 -4.38 -24.11
CA SER A 402 -17.79 -4.88 -22.79
C SER A 402 -17.61 -3.87 -21.64
N ALA A 403 -16.87 -2.77 -21.86
CA ALA A 403 -16.59 -1.74 -20.85
C ALA A 403 -17.59 -0.56 -20.86
N ARG A 404 -18.48 -0.47 -21.87
CA ARG A 404 -19.42 0.65 -22.04
C ARG A 404 -20.70 0.55 -21.19
N ALA A 405 -21.03 -0.63 -20.66
CA ALA A 405 -22.23 -0.84 -19.84
C ALA A 405 -22.05 -0.33 -18.40
N ARG A 406 -22.23 0.99 -18.17
CA ARG A 406 -22.11 1.63 -16.83
C ARG A 406 -23.44 1.95 -16.12
N GLY A 407 -24.59 1.60 -16.70
CA GLY A 407 -25.93 1.89 -16.13
C GLY A 407 -26.45 0.93 -15.03
N PRO A 408 -26.46 -0.40 -15.22
CA PRO A 408 -27.26 -1.30 -14.36
C PRO A 408 -26.61 -1.65 -13.00
N ARG A 409 -25.29 -1.49 -12.85
CA ARG A 409 -24.57 -1.98 -11.65
C ARG A 409 -24.71 -1.07 -10.43
N THR A 410 -24.93 0.22 -10.60
CA THR A 410 -25.08 1.16 -9.49
C THR A 410 -26.44 1.01 -8.82
N VAL A 411 -27.48 0.76 -9.62
CA VAL A 411 -28.84 0.44 -9.13
C VAL A 411 -28.85 -0.91 -8.43
N LEU A 412 -28.15 -1.91 -8.97
CA LEU A 412 -27.96 -3.20 -8.31
C LEU A 412 -27.20 -3.07 -6.98
N ALA A 413 -26.10 -2.29 -6.96
CA ALA A 413 -25.37 -2.00 -5.73
C ALA A 413 -26.28 -1.30 -4.70
N GLY A 414 -27.19 -0.45 -5.18
CA GLY A 414 -28.43 -0.04 -4.54
C GLY A 414 -29.11 -1.20 -3.80
N ALA A 415 -29.97 -1.93 -4.49
CA ALA A 415 -30.78 -2.99 -3.90
C ALA A 415 -30.02 -3.94 -2.96
N VAL A 416 -28.82 -4.38 -3.33
CA VAL A 416 -27.99 -5.30 -2.52
C VAL A 416 -27.63 -4.70 -1.15
N LEU A 417 -27.26 -3.43 -1.07
CA LEU A 417 -26.90 -2.82 0.22
C LEU A 417 -28.11 -2.61 1.12
N THR A 418 -29.29 -2.31 0.55
CA THR A 418 -30.51 -2.19 1.36
C THR A 418 -30.86 -3.53 2.00
N VAL A 419 -30.81 -4.63 1.23
CA VAL A 419 -31.05 -5.98 1.76
C VAL A 419 -30.02 -6.32 2.84
N LEU A 420 -28.73 -6.07 2.58
CA LEU A 420 -27.68 -6.30 3.55
C LEU A 420 -27.87 -5.48 4.83
N ALA A 421 -28.32 -4.23 4.72
CA ALA A 421 -28.58 -3.35 5.87
C ALA A 421 -29.68 -3.94 6.78
N VAL A 422 -30.78 -4.43 6.22
CA VAL A 422 -31.86 -5.08 6.98
C VAL A 422 -31.35 -6.35 7.68
N LEU A 423 -30.60 -7.19 6.97
CA LEU A 423 -30.02 -8.43 7.54
C LEU A 423 -29.06 -8.13 8.69
N LEU A 424 -28.18 -7.13 8.53
CA LEU A 424 -27.24 -6.72 9.57
C LEU A 424 -27.98 -6.12 10.78
N GLY A 425 -29.07 -5.38 10.56
CA GLY A 425 -29.92 -4.88 11.63
C GLY A 425 -30.56 -6.01 12.44
N GLY A 426 -31.16 -6.99 11.77
CA GLY A 426 -31.74 -8.17 12.44
C GLY A 426 -30.70 -8.99 13.21
N ALA A 427 -29.53 -9.22 12.61
CA ALA A 427 -28.42 -9.91 13.26
C ALA A 427 -27.92 -9.17 14.50
N TRP A 428 -27.90 -7.84 14.46
CA TRP A 428 -27.51 -7.00 15.60
C TRP A 428 -28.53 -7.13 16.74
N VAL A 429 -29.84 -7.05 16.48
CA VAL A 429 -30.86 -7.24 17.52
C VAL A 429 -30.77 -8.63 18.17
N ALA A 430 -30.58 -9.67 17.36
CA ALA A 430 -30.38 -11.03 17.87
C ALA A 430 -29.12 -11.13 18.76
N LEU A 431 -28.01 -10.53 18.34
CA LEU A 431 -26.77 -10.52 19.12
C LEU A 431 -26.94 -9.75 20.44
N ALA A 432 -27.63 -8.60 20.41
CA ALA A 432 -27.92 -7.83 21.60
C ALA A 432 -28.76 -8.62 22.61
N SER A 433 -29.72 -9.43 22.12
CA SER A 433 -30.49 -10.34 22.96
C SER A 433 -29.66 -11.42 23.62
N LEU A 434 -28.66 -11.95 22.92
CA LEU A 434 -27.81 -13.05 23.42
C LEU A 434 -26.78 -12.55 24.43
N VAL A 435 -26.21 -11.36 24.19
CA VAL A 435 -25.14 -10.79 25.04
C VAL A 435 -25.72 -10.02 26.23
N GLY A 436 -26.96 -9.53 26.13
CA GLY A 436 -27.55 -8.64 27.14
C GLY A 436 -26.95 -7.24 27.12
N ASP A 437 -26.32 -6.84 26.01
CA ASP A 437 -25.76 -5.52 25.77
C ASP A 437 -26.25 -5.02 24.40
N ARG A 438 -26.52 -3.72 24.25
CA ARG A 438 -27.02 -3.18 22.99
C ARG A 438 -26.02 -3.30 21.83
N MET A 439 -24.73 -3.48 22.15
CA MET A 439 -23.63 -3.56 21.21
C MET A 439 -23.57 -2.37 20.26
N ASP A 440 -23.75 -1.15 20.77
CA ASP A 440 -23.75 0.08 19.98
C ASP A 440 -22.45 0.27 19.15
N THR A 441 -21.35 -0.36 19.56
CA THR A 441 -20.07 -0.41 18.83
C THR A 441 -20.17 -1.17 17.49
N PHE A 442 -21.15 -2.06 17.32
CA PHE A 442 -21.33 -2.91 16.14
C PHE A 442 -21.70 -2.10 14.89
N VAL A 443 -22.23 -0.89 15.03
CA VAL A 443 -22.50 0.05 13.92
C VAL A 443 -21.27 0.28 13.04
N TRP A 444 -20.07 0.24 13.62
CA TRP A 444 -18.84 0.39 12.85
C TRP A 444 -18.59 -0.80 11.91
N ALA A 445 -18.83 -2.03 12.38
CA ALA A 445 -18.76 -3.22 11.55
C ALA A 445 -19.82 -3.20 10.44
N VAL A 446 -21.04 -2.74 10.73
CA VAL A 446 -22.10 -2.52 9.73
C VAL A 446 -21.64 -1.57 8.64
N GLY A 447 -21.07 -0.42 9.02
CA GLY A 447 -20.56 0.57 8.06
C GLY A 447 -19.44 0.03 7.16
N VAL A 448 -18.51 -0.75 7.74
CA VAL A 448 -17.46 -1.41 6.96
C VAL A 448 -18.04 -2.45 5.99
N ALA A 449 -19.00 -3.27 6.43
CA ALA A 449 -19.64 -4.28 5.59
C ALA A 449 -20.41 -3.68 4.41
N LEU A 450 -21.20 -2.62 4.66
CA LEU A 450 -21.92 -1.89 3.62
C LEU A 450 -20.96 -1.22 2.63
N GLY A 451 -19.91 -0.56 3.13
CA GLY A 451 -18.89 0.05 2.28
C GLY A 451 -18.20 -0.97 1.35
N LEU A 452 -17.75 -2.10 1.91
CA LEU A 452 -17.05 -3.15 1.15
C LEU A 452 -17.97 -3.81 0.12
N THR A 453 -19.22 -4.09 0.47
CA THR A 453 -20.21 -4.68 -0.44
C THR A 453 -20.54 -3.73 -1.58
N GLY A 454 -20.70 -2.44 -1.29
CA GLY A 454 -20.95 -1.42 -2.31
C GLY A 454 -19.83 -1.37 -3.34
N MET A 455 -18.58 -1.41 -2.88
CA MET A 455 -17.41 -1.50 -3.75
C MET A 455 -17.33 -2.80 -4.53
N ALA A 456 -17.68 -3.94 -3.93
CA ALA A 456 -17.64 -5.25 -4.59
C ALA A 456 -18.63 -5.32 -5.77
N VAL A 457 -19.85 -4.79 -5.59
CA VAL A 457 -20.90 -4.80 -6.61
C VAL A 457 -20.65 -3.74 -7.70
N SER A 458 -20.35 -2.50 -7.30
CA SER A 458 -20.15 -1.40 -8.26
C SER A 458 -18.82 -1.48 -9.01
N ARG A 459 -17.81 -2.15 -8.44
CA ARG A 459 -16.39 -2.22 -8.88
C ARG A 459 -15.64 -0.88 -8.88
N VAL A 460 -16.35 0.23 -9.00
CA VAL A 460 -15.84 1.61 -8.98
C VAL A 460 -16.71 2.42 -8.04
N GLY A 461 -16.10 3.00 -7.02
CA GLY A 461 -16.79 3.82 -6.04
C GLY A 461 -17.17 5.19 -6.59
N SER A 462 -18.16 5.82 -5.96
CA SER A 462 -18.61 7.17 -6.29
C SER A 462 -19.03 7.91 -5.01
N ALA A 463 -18.98 9.24 -5.02
CA ALA A 463 -19.43 10.02 -3.86
C ALA A 463 -20.90 9.70 -3.50
N ARG A 464 -21.76 9.49 -4.51
CA ARG A 464 -23.16 9.07 -4.30
C ARG A 464 -23.25 7.71 -3.61
N LEU A 465 -22.51 6.71 -4.08
CA LEU A 465 -22.48 5.39 -3.44
C LEU A 465 -21.95 5.47 -2.00
N GLY A 466 -20.93 6.30 -1.77
CA GLY A 466 -20.39 6.59 -0.44
C GLY A 466 -21.45 7.17 0.50
N MET A 467 -22.13 8.24 0.07
CA MET A 467 -23.19 8.87 0.88
C MET A 467 -24.31 7.89 1.18
N TRP A 468 -24.66 7.06 0.20
CA TRP A 468 -25.75 6.11 0.33
C TRP A 468 -25.41 4.96 1.30
N ALA A 469 -24.19 4.41 1.24
CA ALA A 469 -23.70 3.43 2.22
C ALA A 469 -23.63 4.00 3.65
N ALA A 470 -23.19 5.25 3.79
CA ALA A 470 -23.19 5.94 5.09
C ALA A 470 -24.61 6.19 5.62
N GLY A 471 -25.54 6.61 4.76
CA GLY A 471 -26.95 6.79 5.11
C GLY A 471 -27.59 5.48 5.56
N LEU A 472 -27.33 4.36 4.86
CA LEU A 472 -27.79 3.04 5.30
C LEU A 472 -27.19 2.62 6.65
N THR A 473 -25.91 2.93 6.90
CA THR A 473 -25.28 2.63 8.19
C THR A 473 -25.98 3.36 9.34
N LEU A 474 -26.25 4.66 9.15
CA LEU A 474 -27.02 5.45 10.11
C LEU A 474 -28.46 4.92 10.26
N GLY A 475 -29.10 4.55 9.14
CA GLY A 475 -30.43 3.97 9.13
C GLY A 475 -30.53 2.68 9.94
N VAL A 476 -29.54 1.79 9.82
CA VAL A 476 -29.47 0.56 10.65
C VAL A 476 -29.33 0.92 12.12
N MET A 477 -28.41 1.82 12.48
CA MET A 477 -28.19 2.24 13.86
C MET A 477 -29.47 2.79 14.51
N LEU A 478 -30.20 3.65 13.81
CA LEU A 478 -31.45 4.21 14.29
C LEU A 478 -32.57 3.17 14.33
N GLY A 479 -32.65 2.30 13.32
CA GLY A 479 -33.66 1.26 13.21
C GLY A 479 -33.58 0.19 14.30
N VAL A 480 -32.36 -0.16 14.75
CA VAL A 480 -32.18 -1.15 15.83
C VAL A 480 -32.22 -0.55 17.23
N ALA A 481 -32.19 0.77 17.38
CA ALA A 481 -32.03 1.42 18.68
C ALA A 481 -33.15 1.08 19.67
N ALA A 482 -34.41 1.26 19.26
CA ALA A 482 -35.56 0.93 20.11
C ALA A 482 -35.72 -0.60 20.33
N PRO A 483 -35.58 -1.46 19.30
CA PRO A 483 -35.52 -2.92 19.49
C PRO A 483 -34.44 -3.37 20.48
N ASN A 484 -33.21 -2.86 20.37
CA ASN A 484 -32.11 -3.21 21.29
C ASN A 484 -32.41 -2.74 22.72
N THR A 485 -32.90 -1.52 22.88
CA THR A 485 -33.32 -1.00 24.20
C THR A 485 -34.42 -1.87 24.80
N ARG A 486 -35.40 -2.27 23.98
CA ARG A 486 -36.51 -3.12 24.41
C ARG A 486 -36.03 -4.48 24.90
N VAL A 487 -35.13 -5.11 24.16
CA VAL A 487 -34.63 -6.45 24.48
C VAL A 487 -33.72 -6.41 25.71
N VAL A 488 -32.80 -5.44 25.78
CA VAL A 488 -31.79 -5.35 26.85
C VAL A 488 -32.39 -4.81 28.15
N ASN A 489 -33.09 -3.68 28.10
CA ASN A 489 -33.56 -2.98 29.30
C ASN A 489 -34.93 -3.48 29.79
N TYR A 490 -35.75 -4.02 28.89
CA TYR A 490 -37.13 -4.38 29.21
C TYR A 490 -37.46 -5.84 28.86
N GLY A 491 -36.50 -6.67 28.42
CA GLY A 491 -36.75 -8.04 27.95
C GLY A 491 -37.52 -8.93 28.94
N HIS A 492 -37.40 -8.62 30.23
CA HIS A 492 -38.12 -9.30 31.33
C HIS A 492 -39.59 -8.87 31.49
N LYS A 493 -40.02 -7.75 30.90
CA LYS A 493 -41.40 -7.26 30.95
C LYS A 493 -42.19 -7.68 29.71
N PRO A 494 -43.47 -8.07 29.83
CA PRO A 494 -44.38 -8.17 28.69
C PRO A 494 -44.56 -6.80 27.99
N TRP A 495 -44.79 -6.80 26.68
CA TRP A 495 -44.93 -5.56 25.89
C TRP A 495 -46.02 -4.61 26.43
N ALA A 496 -47.14 -5.16 26.92
CA ALA A 496 -48.25 -4.40 27.47
C ALA A 496 -47.91 -3.56 28.72
N HIS A 497 -46.79 -3.85 29.38
CA HIS A 497 -46.35 -3.15 30.60
C HIS A 497 -45.21 -2.16 30.37
N ILE A 498 -44.95 -1.78 29.11
CA ILE A 498 -43.90 -0.83 28.75
C ILE A 498 -44.55 0.43 28.20
N HIS A 499 -44.36 1.54 28.91
CA HIS A 499 -44.87 2.82 28.47
C HIS A 499 -43.95 3.37 27.39
N VAL A 500 -44.32 3.19 26.12
CA VAL A 500 -43.44 3.50 24.98
C VAL A 500 -42.94 4.95 25.02
N ARG A 501 -43.83 5.90 25.31
CA ARG A 501 -43.53 7.34 25.31
C ARG A 501 -42.68 7.77 26.50
N ASP A 502 -42.94 7.21 27.68
CA ASP A 502 -42.39 7.72 28.94
C ASP A 502 -41.19 6.90 29.44
N GLU A 503 -41.05 5.66 28.96
CA GLU A 503 -39.96 4.75 29.33
C GLU A 503 -39.07 4.43 28.12
N LEU A 504 -39.61 3.74 27.11
CA LEU A 504 -38.78 3.18 26.03
C LEU A 504 -38.10 4.26 25.19
N VAL A 505 -38.83 5.30 24.78
CA VAL A 505 -38.30 6.38 23.94
C VAL A 505 -37.21 7.18 24.68
N PRO A 506 -37.44 7.70 25.91
CA PRO A 506 -36.40 8.43 26.65
C PRO A 506 -35.15 7.59 26.91
N THR A 507 -35.29 6.31 27.28
CA THR A 507 -34.15 5.42 27.48
C THR A 507 -33.38 5.19 26.18
N THR A 508 -34.09 4.99 25.06
CA THR A 508 -33.46 4.82 23.75
C THR A 508 -32.67 6.06 23.35
N VAL A 509 -33.25 7.26 23.52
CA VAL A 509 -32.61 8.54 23.20
C VAL A 509 -31.37 8.75 24.06
N ASN A 510 -31.47 8.59 25.39
CA ASN A 510 -30.35 8.77 26.30
C ASN A 510 -29.15 7.88 25.94
N GLN A 511 -29.41 6.61 25.61
CA GLN A 511 -28.37 5.66 25.20
C GLN A 511 -27.76 6.02 23.83
N LEU A 512 -28.57 6.48 22.87
CA LEU A 512 -28.09 6.95 21.57
C LEU A 512 -27.21 8.20 21.66
N THR A 513 -27.49 9.09 22.61
CA THR A 513 -26.74 10.34 22.82
C THR A 513 -25.47 10.17 23.64
N THR A 514 -25.14 8.96 24.09
CA THR A 514 -23.87 8.73 24.78
C THR A 514 -22.70 9.02 23.86
N GLY A 515 -21.61 9.59 24.40
CA GLY A 515 -20.43 9.92 23.60
C GLY A 515 -19.84 8.71 22.88
N MET A 516 -19.92 7.53 23.49
CA MET A 516 -19.45 6.26 22.90
C MET A 516 -20.29 5.88 21.67
N THR A 517 -21.62 5.90 21.78
CA THR A 517 -22.53 5.55 20.68
C THR A 517 -22.43 6.55 19.53
N LEU A 518 -22.34 7.85 19.83
CA LEU A 518 -22.11 8.89 18.82
C LEU A 518 -20.77 8.72 18.11
N PHE A 519 -19.70 8.42 18.85
CA PHE A 519 -18.37 8.18 18.29
C PHE A 519 -18.39 6.99 17.32
N TRP A 520 -18.95 5.84 17.73
CA TRP A 520 -18.99 4.66 16.87
C TRP A 520 -19.92 4.84 15.68
N GLY A 521 -21.06 5.53 15.85
CA GLY A 521 -21.96 5.89 14.75
C GLY A 521 -21.24 6.73 13.69
N LEU A 522 -20.48 7.74 14.12
CA LEU A 522 -19.63 8.55 13.24
C LEU A 522 -18.58 7.69 12.54
N MET A 523 -17.88 6.82 13.27
CA MET A 523 -16.86 5.93 12.70
C MET A 523 -17.45 4.97 11.67
N GLY A 524 -18.65 4.41 11.92
CA GLY A 524 -19.38 3.58 10.97
C GLY A 524 -19.71 4.32 9.67
N CYS A 525 -20.29 5.51 9.78
CA CYS A 525 -20.66 6.33 8.63
C CYS A 525 -19.44 6.76 7.81
N LEU A 526 -18.38 7.23 8.48
CA LEU A 526 -17.13 7.63 7.82
C LEU A 526 -16.45 6.45 7.12
N SER A 527 -16.47 5.27 7.74
CA SER A 527 -15.91 4.05 7.15
C SER A 527 -16.69 3.64 5.90
N ALA A 528 -18.03 3.60 6.00
CA ALA A 528 -18.91 3.28 4.87
C ALA A 528 -18.68 4.23 3.68
N TYR A 529 -18.72 5.55 3.94
CA TYR A 529 -18.49 6.57 2.93
C TYR A 529 -17.13 6.41 2.26
N ARG A 530 -16.06 6.37 3.08
CA ARG A 530 -14.66 6.34 2.59
C ARG A 530 -14.36 5.10 1.76
N ILE A 531 -14.96 3.96 2.08
CA ILE A 531 -14.77 2.73 1.33
C ILE A 531 -15.52 2.83 0.00
N ALA A 532 -16.81 3.17 0.03
CA ALA A 532 -17.68 3.18 -1.14
C ALA A 532 -17.46 4.37 -2.10
N SER A 533 -16.75 5.42 -1.69
CA SER A 533 -16.44 6.58 -2.54
C SER A 533 -15.17 6.45 -3.39
N ARG A 534 -14.47 5.30 -3.34
CA ARG A 534 -13.17 5.10 -4.00
C ARG A 534 -13.30 4.96 -5.52
N ARG A 535 -12.98 6.05 -6.24
CA ARG A 535 -13.16 6.17 -7.70
C ARG A 535 -12.13 5.44 -8.57
N GLN A 536 -10.97 5.06 -8.04
CA GLN A 536 -9.89 4.53 -8.87
C GLN A 536 -10.08 3.04 -9.11
N LEU A 537 -10.10 2.67 -10.41
CA LEU A 537 -10.02 1.28 -10.84
C LEU A 537 -8.70 0.69 -10.35
N HIS A 538 -8.80 -0.31 -9.50
CA HIS A 538 -7.66 -1.10 -9.10
C HIS A 538 -7.05 -1.78 -10.34
N PRO A 539 -5.73 -1.72 -10.58
CA PRO A 539 -5.12 -2.25 -11.80
C PRO A 539 -5.51 -3.72 -12.05
N ASP A 540 -5.42 -4.59 -11.04
CA ASP A 540 -5.81 -6.01 -11.15
C ASP A 540 -7.32 -6.23 -11.42
N LYS A 541 -8.17 -5.26 -11.09
CA LYS A 541 -9.64 -5.34 -11.25
C LYS A 541 -10.14 -4.61 -12.49
N SER A 542 -9.23 -4.03 -13.28
CA SER A 542 -9.54 -3.28 -14.49
C SER A 542 -10.16 -4.11 -15.59
#